data_AF-A0A2K3QER8-F1
#
_entry.id   AF-A0A2K3QER8-F1
#
_cell.length_a   1.000
_cell.length_b   1.000
_cell.length_c   1.000
_cell.angle_alpha   90.00
_cell.angle_beta   90.00
_cell.angle_gamma   90.00
#
_symmetry.space_group_name_H-M   'P 1'
#
loop_
_entity.id
_entity.type
_entity.pdbx_description
1 polymer ?
#
loop_
_entity_poly.entity_id
_entity_poly.type
_entity_poly.pdbx_seq_one_letter_code
_entity_poly.pdbx_strand_id
1 'polypeptide(L)'
;KFPPPNKAFARRSQSRAARLPLRLPLRNFWGARIFPLSVCVVASLTGTETRQACPLSLTLLVHLAQHARTLQHTVTMSAENLDIPIAYEQLEDIEDDFEEVELELLRQQNKLTEALYVKREKVISQIPNFWPLVFEQSPADIDEYIQPSDAALLLGSLKSLSVERFELPQGDPRSLAIKFEFAENEYFENTVLEKKFWWRRAKDGWAGLVSEPVDIKWKADKDLTAGLLALASKVWEEDKAGKTEETEAKKKLKEQMANTGLGGVSFFAWFGFRGRNITPEENREATEKEQERRQARREGKEVEVDDDDDDEDEEEDDDEYELEIFPTAEDLAVAIAEDLWPGAIKYFTQAQEQDAMSDMDFESDDDEEMEGADDEADGEDSAPRKKRKAQ
;
A
#
# COMPACT_ATOMS: atom_id res chain seq x y z
N LYS A 1 47.90 35.32 -35.54
CA LYS A 1 46.51 35.77 -35.38
C LYS A 1 46.05 35.39 -33.98
N PHE A 2 45.89 36.41 -33.13
CA PHE A 2 45.30 36.53 -31.79
C PHE A 2 45.57 35.50 -30.65
N PRO A 3 45.91 35.99 -29.44
CA PRO A 3 46.09 35.23 -28.18
C PRO A 3 44.75 35.11 -27.39
N PRO A 4 44.69 34.43 -26.21
CA PRO A 4 43.44 34.15 -25.49
C PRO A 4 42.96 35.35 -24.65
N PRO A 5 41.68 35.39 -24.21
CA PRO A 5 41.24 36.45 -23.32
C PRO A 5 41.53 36.14 -21.84
N ASN A 6 41.78 37.24 -21.16
CA ASN A 6 42.34 37.43 -19.85
C ASN A 6 41.34 37.22 -18.71
N LYS A 7 41.90 36.99 -17.51
CA LYS A 7 41.23 37.05 -16.22
C LYS A 7 40.76 38.46 -15.86
N ALA A 8 39.77 38.46 -14.95
CA ALA A 8 39.45 39.46 -13.92
C ALA A 8 38.46 40.57 -14.27
N PHE A 9 37.31 40.55 -13.59
CA PHE A 9 36.79 41.73 -12.90
C PHE A 9 35.95 41.30 -11.69
N ALA A 10 36.52 41.46 -10.50
CA ALA A 10 35.78 41.51 -9.25
C ALA A 10 35.33 42.95 -9.03
N ARG A 11 34.03 43.18 -8.79
CA ARG A 11 33.55 44.36 -8.06
C ARG A 11 32.34 43.98 -7.18
N ARG A 12 32.54 44.18 -5.87
CA ARG A 12 31.53 44.31 -4.83
C ARG A 12 30.53 45.41 -5.19
N SER A 13 29.24 45.19 -4.90
CA SER A 13 28.35 46.23 -4.41
C SER A 13 27.52 45.68 -3.25
N GLN A 14 27.70 46.28 -2.09
CA GLN A 14 26.91 46.07 -0.87
C GLN A 14 25.52 46.70 -0.98
N SER A 15 24.61 46.18 -0.15
CA SER A 15 23.50 46.89 0.51
C SER A 15 22.19 47.03 -0.26
N ARG A 16 21.17 46.27 0.17
CA ARG A 16 20.17 46.80 1.11
C ARG A 16 19.28 45.68 1.65
N ALA A 17 19.41 45.44 2.95
CA ALA A 17 18.41 44.76 3.75
C ALA A 17 17.19 45.68 3.90
N ALA A 18 16.01 45.17 3.60
CA ALA A 18 14.74 45.69 4.07
C ALA A 18 13.99 44.53 4.74
N ARG A 19 14.08 44.48 6.07
CA ARG A 19 13.13 43.76 6.92
C ARG A 19 11.87 44.61 7.01
N LEU A 20 10.72 44.03 6.70
CA LEU A 20 9.44 44.45 7.27
C LEU A 20 8.65 43.18 7.64
N PRO A 21 8.04 43.14 8.84
CA PRO A 21 7.33 41.98 9.38
C PRO A 21 5.82 42.07 9.11
N LEU A 22 5.11 40.95 9.15
CA LEU A 22 3.68 40.78 9.52
C LEU A 22 3.28 39.34 9.14
N ARG A 23 3.35 38.38 10.08
CA ARG A 23 2.17 37.81 10.76
C ARG A 23 0.91 37.82 9.90
N LEU A 24 0.60 36.67 9.31
CA LEU A 24 -0.75 36.27 8.92
C LEU A 24 -1.02 34.84 9.45
N PRO A 25 -2.20 34.59 10.02
CA PRO A 25 -2.48 33.37 10.76
C PRO A 25 -2.82 32.19 9.84
N LEU A 26 -2.28 31.03 10.21
CA LEU A 26 -2.77 29.71 9.82
C LEU A 26 -4.28 29.62 10.12
N ARG A 27 -5.09 29.39 9.08
CA ARG A 27 -6.50 29.07 9.22
C ARG A 27 -6.69 27.63 8.75
N ASN A 28 -6.75 26.74 9.74
CA ASN A 28 -7.20 25.36 9.62
C ASN A 28 -8.56 25.32 8.92
N PHE A 29 -8.65 24.61 7.80
CA PHE A 29 -9.91 24.27 7.14
C PHE A 29 -9.86 22.82 6.69
N TRP A 30 -9.86 21.89 7.64
CA TRP A 30 -10.27 20.50 7.47
C TRP A 30 -10.68 20.01 8.87
N GLY A 31 -11.94 19.61 9.03
CA GLY A 31 -12.49 19.25 10.34
C GLY A 31 -13.99 19.44 10.47
N ALA A 32 -14.78 19.09 9.45
CA ALA A 32 -16.21 18.83 9.66
C ALA A 32 -16.33 17.41 10.23
N ARG A 33 -16.30 17.32 11.57
CA ARG A 33 -16.69 16.11 12.29
C ARG A 33 -18.18 15.84 12.01
N ILE A 34 -18.46 14.80 11.24
CA ILE A 34 -19.76 14.15 11.19
C ILE A 34 -19.99 13.54 12.58
N PHE A 35 -20.82 14.17 13.39
CA PHE A 35 -21.36 13.54 14.60
C PHE A 35 -22.54 12.66 14.20
N PRO A 36 -22.61 11.40 14.67
CA PRO A 36 -23.71 10.51 14.34
C PRO A 36 -24.99 10.99 15.03
N LEU A 37 -26.00 11.28 14.22
CA LEU A 37 -27.40 11.33 14.66
C LEU A 37 -27.84 9.90 14.96
N SER A 38 -27.56 9.45 16.18
CA SER A 38 -28.29 8.35 16.79
C SER A 38 -28.82 8.79 18.14
N VAL A 39 -29.96 8.20 18.51
CA VAL A 39 -30.75 8.41 19.73
C VAL A 39 -31.84 9.49 19.62
N CYS A 40 -32.92 9.12 18.94
CA CYS A 40 -34.24 9.13 19.59
C CYS A 40 -35.18 8.14 18.87
N VAL A 41 -34.81 6.86 18.93
CA VAL A 41 -35.71 5.74 18.70
C VAL A 41 -35.62 4.85 19.94
N VAL A 42 -36.79 4.44 20.43
CA VAL A 42 -37.07 3.51 21.53
C VAL A 42 -37.12 4.07 22.97
N ALA A 43 -38.31 4.55 23.35
CA ALA A 43 -39.04 4.15 24.55
C ALA A 43 -40.49 4.66 24.35
N SER A 44 -41.58 3.94 24.50
CA SER A 44 -41.86 2.80 25.36
C SER A 44 -43.13 2.10 24.83
N LEU A 45 -43.07 0.77 24.65
CA LEU A 45 -44.24 -0.09 24.69
C LEU A 45 -44.70 -0.13 26.14
N THR A 46 -45.81 0.53 26.45
CA THR A 46 -46.81 0.17 27.48
C THR A 46 -47.79 1.33 27.61
N GLY A 47 -49.08 1.03 27.54
CA GLY A 47 -50.13 2.04 27.59
C GLY A 47 -50.11 2.85 28.89
N THR A 48 -50.45 4.13 28.78
CA THR A 48 -51.58 4.77 29.46
C THR A 48 -51.51 6.28 29.18
N GLU A 49 -52.66 6.83 28.80
CA GLU A 49 -52.88 8.24 28.54
C GLU A 49 -52.38 9.12 29.69
N THR A 50 -51.62 10.17 29.39
CA THR A 50 -51.78 11.46 30.07
C THR A 50 -51.45 12.60 29.11
N ARG A 51 -52.48 13.43 28.87
CA ARG A 51 -52.43 14.62 28.01
C ARG A 51 -51.59 15.72 28.69
N GLN A 52 -50.61 16.25 27.97
CA GLN A 52 -50.17 17.62 28.17
C GLN A 52 -49.90 18.27 26.80
N ALA A 53 -50.91 18.99 26.30
CA ALA A 53 -50.89 19.63 24.99
C ALA A 53 -50.01 20.89 25.03
N CYS A 54 -48.92 20.90 24.27
CA CYS A 54 -48.22 22.14 23.91
C CYS A 54 -49.04 22.88 22.84
N PRO A 55 -49.40 24.16 23.02
CA PRO A 55 -50.11 24.92 22.01
C PRO A 55 -49.10 25.43 20.98
N LEU A 56 -48.67 24.56 20.06
CA LEU A 56 -48.11 25.05 18.80
C LEU A 56 -49.27 25.68 18.04
N SER A 57 -49.24 27.01 17.89
CA SER A 57 -50.26 27.78 17.18
C SER A 57 -50.57 27.15 15.83
N LEU A 58 -51.85 27.07 15.45
CA LEU A 58 -52.31 26.52 14.17
C LEU A 58 -51.53 27.09 12.97
N THR A 59 -51.09 28.35 13.07
CA THR A 59 -50.24 29.02 12.08
C THR A 59 -48.86 28.40 11.89
N LEU A 60 -48.24 27.86 12.96
CA LEU A 60 -46.93 27.22 12.90
C LEU A 60 -47.01 25.84 12.25
N LEU A 61 -48.06 25.07 12.58
CA LEU A 61 -48.35 23.77 11.94
C LEU A 61 -48.66 23.93 10.45
N VAL A 62 -49.40 24.98 10.07
CA VAL A 62 -49.65 25.29 8.65
C VAL A 62 -48.36 25.70 7.96
N HIS A 63 -47.51 26.54 8.55
CA HIS A 63 -46.22 26.91 7.94
C HIS A 63 -45.25 25.74 7.82
N LEU A 64 -45.21 24.83 8.81
CA LEU A 64 -44.41 23.59 8.75
C LEU A 64 -44.94 22.62 7.70
N ALA A 65 -46.25 22.44 7.58
CA ALA A 65 -46.85 21.61 6.54
C ALA A 65 -46.65 22.23 5.14
N GLN A 66 -46.64 23.55 5.03
CA GLN A 66 -46.41 24.26 3.78
C GLN A 66 -44.93 24.25 3.40
N HIS A 67 -44.01 24.38 4.38
CA HIS A 67 -42.57 24.17 4.19
C HIS A 67 -42.23 22.72 3.84
N ALA A 68 -42.87 21.74 4.48
CA ALA A 68 -42.68 20.32 4.17
C ALA A 68 -43.19 19.99 2.77
N ARG A 69 -44.33 20.55 2.34
CA ARG A 69 -44.82 20.42 0.96
C ARG A 69 -43.95 21.14 -0.05
N THR A 70 -43.43 22.34 0.25
CA THR A 70 -42.47 22.99 -0.65
C THR A 70 -41.15 22.24 -0.70
N LEU A 71 -40.68 21.66 0.42
CA LEU A 71 -39.48 20.82 0.45
C LEU A 71 -39.68 19.51 -0.32
N GLN A 72 -40.82 18.84 -0.16
CA GLN A 72 -41.15 17.66 -0.98
C GLN A 72 -41.31 18.03 -2.44
N HIS A 73 -41.93 19.15 -2.78
CA HIS A 73 -42.08 19.61 -4.16
C HIS A 73 -40.73 20.05 -4.76
N THR A 74 -39.80 20.61 -3.98
CA THR A 74 -38.43 20.95 -4.44
C THR A 74 -37.53 19.72 -4.53
N VAL A 75 -37.71 18.72 -3.66
CA VAL A 75 -36.97 17.44 -3.69
C VAL A 75 -37.49 16.55 -4.82
N THR A 76 -38.78 16.61 -5.18
CA THR A 76 -39.31 15.92 -6.37
C THR A 76 -38.98 16.67 -7.65
N MET A 77 -38.97 18.01 -7.66
CA MET A 77 -38.53 18.80 -8.84
C MET A 77 -37.00 18.75 -9.09
N SER A 78 -36.19 18.26 -8.14
CA SER A 78 -34.76 18.01 -8.37
C SER A 78 -34.45 16.58 -8.83
N ALA A 79 -35.45 15.70 -8.84
CA ALA A 79 -35.31 14.30 -9.26
C ALA A 79 -35.95 14.00 -10.62
N GLU A 80 -36.73 14.93 -11.18
CA GLU A 80 -37.31 14.82 -12.52
C GLU A 80 -36.53 15.71 -13.51
N ASN A 81 -35.83 15.05 -14.45
CA ASN A 81 -35.09 15.62 -15.59
C ASN A 81 -33.77 16.33 -15.26
N LEU A 82 -32.81 15.58 -14.75
CA LEU A 82 -31.46 15.72 -15.31
C LEU A 82 -31.48 14.96 -16.65
N ASP A 83 -31.89 15.63 -17.73
CA ASP A 83 -31.46 15.25 -19.06
C ASP A 83 -29.93 15.40 -19.04
N ILE A 84 -29.22 14.35 -18.61
CA ILE A 84 -27.77 14.28 -18.72
C ILE A 84 -27.53 13.87 -20.18
N PRO A 85 -27.09 14.79 -21.06
CA PRO A 85 -26.84 14.47 -22.46
C PRO A 85 -25.53 13.68 -22.64
N ILE A 86 -24.92 13.24 -21.55
CA ILE A 86 -23.66 12.50 -21.51
C ILE A 86 -24.03 11.02 -21.49
N ALA A 87 -23.73 10.33 -22.58
CA ALA A 87 -23.84 8.87 -22.63
C ALA A 87 -22.73 8.26 -21.77
N TYR A 88 -23.01 7.14 -21.10
CA TYR A 88 -22.00 6.38 -20.33
C TYR A 88 -20.74 6.07 -21.17
N GLU A 89 -20.93 5.79 -22.46
CA GLU A 89 -19.85 5.62 -23.46
C GLU A 89 -18.86 6.79 -23.51
N GLN A 90 -19.34 8.03 -23.33
CA GLN A 90 -18.45 9.21 -23.33
C GLN A 90 -17.62 9.32 -22.05
N LEU A 91 -18.10 8.74 -20.95
CA LEU A 91 -17.32 8.67 -19.71
C LEU A 91 -16.26 7.58 -19.83
N GLU A 92 -16.63 6.41 -20.35
CA GLU A 92 -15.70 5.31 -20.65
C GLU A 92 -14.56 5.78 -21.55
N ASP A 93 -14.86 6.46 -22.66
CA ASP A 93 -13.84 7.00 -23.57
C ASP A 93 -12.88 8.00 -22.88
N ILE A 94 -13.39 8.79 -21.92
CA ILE A 94 -12.56 9.73 -21.15
C ILE A 94 -11.67 8.99 -20.16
N GLU A 95 -12.19 7.99 -19.45
CA GLU A 95 -11.42 7.15 -18.52
C GLU A 95 -10.30 6.41 -19.26
N ASP A 96 -10.63 5.84 -20.42
CA ASP A 96 -9.71 5.26 -21.38
C ASP A 96 -8.58 6.23 -21.78
N ASP A 97 -8.91 7.49 -22.05
CA ASP A 97 -7.95 8.54 -22.41
C ASP A 97 -7.04 8.90 -21.23
N PHE A 98 -7.57 8.92 -20.00
CA PHE A 98 -6.76 9.07 -18.80
C PHE A 98 -5.78 7.90 -18.63
N GLU A 99 -6.23 6.66 -18.79
CA GLU A 99 -5.37 5.48 -18.68
C GLU A 99 -4.21 5.53 -19.71
N GLU A 100 -4.48 5.88 -20.98
CA GLU A 100 -3.45 6.03 -22.01
C GLU A 100 -2.37 7.06 -21.60
N VAL A 101 -2.79 8.19 -21.03
CA VAL A 101 -1.89 9.24 -20.55
C VAL A 101 -1.07 8.79 -19.34
N GLU A 102 -1.69 8.08 -18.40
CA GLU A 102 -1.01 7.52 -17.24
C GLU A 102 0.07 6.51 -17.65
N LEU A 103 -0.26 5.58 -18.55
CA LEU A 103 0.71 4.62 -19.08
C LEU A 103 1.90 5.31 -19.76
N GLU A 104 1.66 6.39 -20.51
CA GLU A 104 2.75 7.17 -21.10
C GLU A 104 3.58 7.92 -20.04
N LEU A 105 2.95 8.43 -18.99
CA LEU A 105 3.66 9.04 -17.86
C LEU A 105 4.60 8.04 -17.19
N LEU A 106 4.14 6.81 -16.95
CA LEU A 106 4.97 5.71 -16.43
C LEU A 106 6.18 5.43 -17.34
N ARG A 107 5.99 5.39 -18.67
CA ARG A 107 7.09 5.22 -19.64
C ARG A 107 8.13 6.34 -19.55
N GLN A 108 7.68 7.59 -19.49
CA GLN A 108 8.57 8.75 -19.37
C GLN A 108 9.28 8.76 -18.02
N GLN A 109 8.58 8.44 -16.93
CA GLN A 109 9.18 8.33 -15.60
C GLN A 109 10.30 7.29 -15.59
N ASN A 110 10.06 6.09 -16.10
CA ASN A 110 11.07 5.03 -16.16
C ASN A 110 12.33 5.52 -16.90
N LYS A 111 12.15 6.11 -18.09
CA LYS A 111 13.24 6.64 -18.91
C LYS A 111 14.04 7.76 -18.23
N LEU A 112 13.37 8.68 -17.54
CA LEU A 112 14.04 9.81 -16.88
C LEU A 112 14.76 9.40 -15.60
N THR A 113 14.28 8.36 -14.93
CA THR A 113 14.81 7.92 -13.62
C THR A 113 15.87 6.83 -13.71
N GLU A 114 15.98 6.10 -14.82
CA GLU A 114 16.94 5.00 -15.03
C GLU A 114 18.37 5.38 -14.58
N ALA A 115 18.92 6.47 -15.13
CA ALA A 115 20.28 6.92 -14.79
C ALA A 115 20.43 7.39 -13.33
N LEU A 116 19.34 7.78 -12.67
CA LEU A 116 19.34 8.14 -11.26
C LEU A 116 19.36 6.87 -10.38
N TYR A 117 18.63 5.83 -10.75
CA TYR A 117 18.66 4.55 -10.03
C TYR A 117 20.03 3.87 -10.14
N VAL A 118 20.70 3.91 -11.31
CA VAL A 118 22.08 3.42 -11.44
C VAL A 118 23.04 4.17 -10.51
N LYS A 119 22.88 5.50 -10.39
CA LYS A 119 23.69 6.31 -9.45
C LYS A 119 23.38 5.96 -8.00
N ARG A 120 22.10 5.75 -7.68
CA ARG A 120 21.64 5.35 -6.34
C ARG A 120 22.27 4.02 -5.95
N GLU A 121 22.14 3.00 -6.79
CA GLU A 121 22.66 1.66 -6.54
C GLU A 121 24.16 1.68 -6.21
N LYS A 122 24.94 2.45 -6.98
CA LYS A 122 26.37 2.62 -6.74
C LYS A 122 26.70 3.17 -5.34
N VAL A 123 25.84 4.01 -4.78
CA VAL A 123 26.05 4.61 -3.44
C VAL A 123 25.56 3.66 -2.36
N ILE A 124 24.32 3.15 -2.49
CA ILE A 124 23.71 2.33 -1.44
C ILE A 124 24.40 0.97 -1.27
N SER A 125 24.97 0.40 -2.33
CA SER A 125 25.77 -0.85 -2.24
C SER A 125 27.03 -0.73 -1.38
N GLN A 126 27.46 0.49 -1.04
CA GLN A 126 28.58 0.72 -0.13
C GLN A 126 28.13 0.83 1.33
N ILE A 127 26.83 0.89 1.59
CA ILE A 127 26.24 1.04 2.92
C ILE A 127 25.85 -0.35 3.42
N PRO A 128 26.49 -0.87 4.49
CA PRO A 128 26.11 -2.14 5.09
C PRO A 128 24.66 -2.10 5.57
N ASN A 129 23.95 -3.22 5.42
CA ASN A 129 22.58 -3.41 5.91
C ASN A 129 21.56 -2.37 5.41
N PHE A 130 21.84 -1.69 4.27
CA PHE A 130 20.93 -0.68 3.73
C PHE A 130 19.52 -1.24 3.52
N TRP A 131 19.36 -2.32 2.76
CA TRP A 131 18.06 -2.92 2.47
C TRP A 131 17.37 -3.55 3.69
N PRO A 132 18.07 -4.31 4.55
CA PRO A 132 17.53 -4.70 5.85
C PRO A 132 16.86 -3.58 6.63
N LEU A 133 17.56 -2.45 6.81
CA LEU A 133 17.05 -1.30 7.57
C LEU A 133 15.90 -0.59 6.84
N VAL A 134 15.87 -0.63 5.51
CA VAL A 134 14.73 -0.15 4.72
C VAL A 134 13.48 -1.01 4.97
N PHE A 135 13.63 -2.33 5.03
CA PHE A 135 12.52 -3.24 5.32
C PHE A 135 12.01 -3.11 6.75
N GLU A 136 12.90 -2.85 7.72
CA GLU A 136 12.51 -2.58 9.11
C GLU A 136 11.64 -1.33 9.27
N GLN A 137 11.81 -0.34 8.39
CA GLN A 137 11.00 0.88 8.35
C GLN A 137 9.96 0.86 7.22
N SER A 138 9.64 -0.33 6.70
CA SER A 138 8.68 -0.45 5.60
C SER A 138 7.30 0.08 6.01
N PRO A 139 6.52 0.62 5.04
CA PRO A 139 5.15 1.05 5.32
C PRO A 139 4.28 -0.12 5.76
N ALA A 140 3.16 0.18 6.45
CA ALA A 140 2.26 -0.83 7.02
C ALA A 140 1.77 -1.85 5.98
N ASP A 141 1.50 -1.39 4.76
CA ASP A 141 1.06 -2.21 3.61
C ASP A 141 2.13 -3.22 3.12
N ILE A 142 3.33 -3.21 3.71
CA ILE A 142 4.42 -4.17 3.47
C ILE A 142 4.77 -4.90 4.76
N ASP A 143 4.93 -4.17 5.86
CA ASP A 143 5.32 -4.71 7.17
C ASP A 143 4.35 -5.81 7.65
N GLU A 144 3.05 -5.68 7.38
CA GLU A 144 2.04 -6.66 7.77
C GLU A 144 2.26 -8.06 7.17
N TYR A 145 2.98 -8.15 6.05
CA TYR A 145 3.28 -9.41 5.36
C TYR A 145 4.58 -10.07 5.84
N ILE A 146 5.36 -9.39 6.68
CA ILE A 146 6.68 -9.86 7.09
C ILE A 146 6.59 -10.48 8.49
N GLN A 147 6.73 -11.81 8.57
CA GLN A 147 6.78 -12.48 9.86
C GLN A 147 8.12 -12.24 10.57
N PRO A 148 8.20 -12.36 11.91
CA PRO A 148 9.46 -12.18 12.63
C PRO A 148 10.60 -13.10 12.13
N SER A 149 10.27 -14.31 11.67
CA SER A 149 11.23 -15.24 11.07
C SER A 149 11.74 -14.75 9.70
N ASP A 150 10.88 -14.11 8.92
CA ASP A 150 11.22 -13.53 7.63
C ASP A 150 12.11 -12.31 7.82
N ALA A 151 11.72 -11.41 8.74
CA ALA A 151 12.51 -10.24 9.13
C ALA A 151 13.94 -10.63 9.56
N ALA A 152 14.09 -11.69 10.38
CA ALA A 152 15.39 -12.18 10.79
C ALA A 152 16.26 -12.65 9.61
N LEU A 153 15.65 -13.33 8.62
CA LEU A 153 16.35 -13.76 7.41
C LEU A 153 16.74 -12.57 6.52
N LEU A 154 15.80 -11.64 6.29
CA LEU A 154 16.03 -10.42 5.52
C LEU A 154 17.17 -9.60 6.17
N LEU A 155 17.12 -9.42 7.48
CA LEU A 155 18.16 -8.71 8.25
C LEU A 155 19.53 -9.38 8.13
N GLY A 156 19.57 -10.71 8.20
CA GLY A 156 20.83 -11.45 8.17
C GLY A 156 21.46 -11.60 6.80
N SER A 157 20.71 -11.43 5.70
CA SER A 157 21.20 -11.84 4.38
C SER A 157 20.76 -11.02 3.18
N LEU A 158 19.78 -10.12 3.26
CA LEU A 158 19.38 -9.29 2.11
C LEU A 158 20.49 -8.27 1.77
N LYS A 159 20.99 -8.33 0.54
CA LYS A 159 22.06 -7.44 0.05
C LYS A 159 21.56 -6.35 -0.87
N SER A 160 20.66 -6.70 -1.78
CA SER A 160 20.14 -5.77 -2.78
C SER A 160 18.69 -6.11 -3.10
N LEU A 161 17.93 -5.07 -3.38
CA LEU A 161 16.63 -5.13 -4.03
C LEU A 161 16.78 -4.40 -5.36
N SER A 162 16.00 -4.75 -6.37
CA SER A 162 15.87 -3.96 -7.59
C SER A 162 14.51 -4.20 -8.21
N VAL A 163 13.97 -3.15 -8.81
CA VAL A 163 12.69 -3.21 -9.53
C VAL A 163 12.91 -2.68 -10.94
N GLU A 164 12.48 -3.47 -11.92
CA GLU A 164 12.61 -3.16 -13.34
C GLU A 164 11.25 -3.31 -14.04
N ARG A 165 10.87 -2.32 -14.86
CA ARG A 165 9.73 -2.44 -15.78
C ARG A 165 10.20 -3.10 -17.07
N PHE A 166 10.40 -4.43 -17.00
CA PHE A 166 11.19 -5.20 -17.98
C PHE A 166 10.57 -5.32 -19.38
N GLU A 167 9.26 -5.07 -19.53
CA GLU A 167 8.62 -5.10 -20.85
C GLU A 167 8.80 -3.80 -21.63
N LEU A 168 9.31 -2.73 -21.00
CA LEU A 168 9.56 -1.47 -21.69
C LEU A 168 10.77 -1.54 -22.64
N PRO A 169 10.73 -0.80 -23.77
CA PRO A 169 9.70 0.17 -24.14
C PRO A 169 8.52 -0.38 -24.97
N GLN A 170 8.50 -1.68 -25.32
CA GLN A 170 7.50 -2.23 -26.26
C GLN A 170 6.23 -2.80 -25.62
N GLY A 171 6.28 -3.29 -24.38
CA GLY A 171 5.14 -3.88 -23.69
C GLY A 171 4.47 -2.94 -22.68
N ASP A 172 3.78 -3.53 -21.70
CA ASP A 172 3.00 -2.77 -20.72
C ASP A 172 3.92 -2.19 -19.63
N PRO A 173 3.86 -0.87 -19.34
CA PRO A 173 4.67 -0.26 -18.29
C PRO A 173 4.34 -0.78 -16.89
N ARG A 174 3.17 -1.37 -16.64
CA ARG A 174 2.76 -1.91 -15.33
C ARG A 174 3.39 -3.28 -15.03
N SER A 175 3.96 -3.96 -16.02
CA SER A 175 4.70 -5.19 -15.79
C SER A 175 6.00 -4.90 -15.03
N LEU A 176 6.27 -5.68 -13.99
CA LEU A 176 7.33 -5.45 -13.01
C LEU A 176 8.18 -6.71 -12.82
N ALA A 177 9.49 -6.55 -12.69
CA ALA A 177 10.40 -7.58 -12.22
C ALA A 177 11.03 -7.09 -10.91
N ILE A 178 10.82 -7.83 -9.84
CA ILE A 178 11.37 -7.52 -8.51
C ILE A 178 12.42 -8.58 -8.20
N LYS A 179 13.65 -8.12 -8.01
CA LYS A 179 14.82 -8.98 -7.83
C LYS A 179 15.46 -8.70 -6.48
N PHE A 180 15.56 -9.75 -5.68
CA PHE A 180 16.23 -9.79 -4.39
C PHE A 180 17.56 -10.52 -4.54
N GLU A 181 18.63 -9.92 -4.01
CA GLU A 181 19.95 -10.55 -3.95
C GLU A 181 20.32 -10.82 -2.50
N PHE A 182 20.75 -12.05 -2.21
CA PHE A 182 21.04 -12.54 -0.87
C PHE A 182 22.51 -12.91 -0.70
N ALA A 183 23.00 -12.75 0.53
CA ALA A 183 24.19 -13.42 1.02
C ALA A 183 23.94 -14.93 1.13
N GLU A 184 25.03 -15.70 1.16
CA GLU A 184 24.94 -17.08 1.64
C GLU A 184 24.34 -17.08 3.05
N ASN A 185 23.29 -17.86 3.26
CA ASN A 185 22.50 -17.86 4.48
C ASN A 185 22.13 -19.30 4.88
N GLU A 186 21.57 -19.49 6.07
CA GLU A 186 21.23 -20.82 6.60
C GLU A 186 19.93 -21.41 6.04
N TYR A 187 19.14 -20.63 5.28
CA TYR A 187 17.78 -21.00 4.91
C TYR A 187 17.67 -21.61 3.52
N PHE A 188 18.33 -21.03 2.51
CA PHE A 188 18.26 -21.50 1.13
C PHE A 188 19.59 -21.34 0.38
N GLU A 189 19.70 -21.99 -0.78
CA GLU A 189 20.90 -21.94 -1.63
C GLU A 189 20.89 -20.79 -2.66
N ASN A 190 19.71 -20.24 -2.98
CA ASN A 190 19.56 -19.15 -3.93
C ASN A 190 20.38 -17.92 -3.49
N THR A 191 21.11 -17.33 -4.43
CA THR A 191 21.75 -16.02 -4.23
C THR A 191 20.91 -14.89 -4.82
N VAL A 192 20.00 -15.22 -5.73
CA VAL A 192 19.10 -14.29 -6.40
C VAL A 192 17.72 -14.94 -6.46
N LEU A 193 16.69 -14.19 -6.06
CA LEU A 193 15.29 -14.50 -6.30
C LEU A 193 14.69 -13.36 -7.13
N GLU A 194 14.25 -13.67 -8.34
CA GLU A 194 13.61 -12.71 -9.24
C GLU A 194 12.18 -13.18 -9.47
N LYS A 195 11.21 -12.33 -9.12
CA LYS A 195 9.79 -12.56 -9.41
C LYS A 195 9.31 -11.55 -10.43
N LYS A 196 8.61 -12.03 -11.46
CA LYS A 196 8.06 -11.21 -12.54
C LYS A 196 6.54 -11.21 -12.46
N PHE A 197 5.99 -10.02 -12.61
CA PHE A 197 4.57 -9.74 -12.72
C PHE A 197 4.32 -9.16 -14.10
N TRP A 198 3.39 -9.75 -14.83
CA TRP A 198 2.95 -9.28 -16.14
C TRP A 198 1.58 -8.67 -16.00
N TRP A 199 1.39 -7.47 -16.53
CA TRP A 199 0.06 -6.93 -16.73
C TRP A 199 -0.62 -7.65 -17.90
N ARG A 200 -1.76 -8.28 -17.64
CA ARG A 200 -2.51 -9.07 -18.63
C ARG A 200 -3.97 -8.65 -18.66
N ARG A 201 -4.59 -8.79 -19.83
CA ARG A 201 -6.04 -8.65 -20.06
C ARG A 201 -6.62 -9.97 -20.54
N ALA A 202 -7.73 -10.41 -19.96
CA ALA A 202 -8.48 -11.58 -20.37
C ALA A 202 -9.64 -11.19 -21.32
N LYS A 203 -10.30 -12.20 -21.91
CA LYS A 203 -11.37 -12.00 -22.90
C LYS A 203 -12.69 -11.50 -22.30
N ASP A 204 -12.89 -11.77 -21.02
CA ASP A 204 -14.00 -11.33 -20.15
C ASP A 204 -13.83 -9.86 -19.66
N GLY A 205 -12.82 -9.15 -20.17
CA GLY A 205 -12.54 -7.77 -19.80
C GLY A 205 -11.67 -7.59 -18.55
N TRP A 206 -11.40 -8.65 -17.77
CA TRP A 206 -10.52 -8.56 -16.61
C TRP A 206 -9.11 -8.10 -17.03
N ALA A 207 -8.51 -7.22 -16.24
CA ALA A 207 -7.12 -6.83 -16.41
C ALA A 207 -6.42 -6.67 -15.07
N GLY A 208 -5.22 -7.24 -14.94
CA GLY A 208 -4.49 -7.25 -13.68
C GLY A 208 -3.09 -7.85 -13.81
N LEU A 209 -2.41 -7.96 -12.67
CA LEU A 209 -1.09 -8.58 -12.59
C LEU A 209 -1.21 -10.10 -12.43
N VAL A 210 -0.50 -10.82 -13.28
CA VAL A 210 -0.29 -12.27 -13.17
C VAL A 210 1.20 -12.56 -13.01
N SER A 211 1.54 -13.71 -12.46
CA SER A 211 2.91 -14.11 -12.15
C SER A 211 3.08 -15.62 -12.35
N GLU A 212 4.33 -16.06 -12.24
CA GLU A 212 4.67 -17.48 -12.10
C GLU A 212 5.30 -17.75 -10.72
N PRO A 213 5.21 -18.99 -10.20
CA PRO A 213 5.91 -19.39 -8.99
C PRO A 213 7.42 -19.37 -9.20
N VAL A 214 8.16 -18.94 -8.18
CA VAL A 214 9.63 -18.95 -8.17
C VAL A 214 10.11 -19.95 -7.14
N ASP A 215 10.92 -20.91 -7.58
CA ASP A 215 11.46 -21.95 -6.72
C ASP A 215 12.53 -21.41 -5.76
N ILE A 216 12.34 -21.66 -4.47
CA ILE A 216 13.32 -21.40 -3.42
C ILE A 216 13.89 -22.75 -2.98
N LYS A 217 15.20 -22.92 -3.15
CA LYS A 217 15.94 -24.13 -2.77
C LYS A 217 16.23 -24.10 -1.28
N TRP A 218 15.19 -24.35 -0.50
CA TRP A 218 15.28 -24.45 0.95
C TRP A 218 16.25 -25.54 1.38
N LYS A 219 17.05 -25.23 2.40
CA LYS A 219 17.88 -26.19 3.12
C LYS A 219 16.99 -27.05 4.03
N ALA A 220 17.50 -28.22 4.43
CA ALA A 220 16.76 -29.16 5.26
C ALA A 220 16.24 -28.50 6.54
N ASP A 221 14.94 -28.64 6.80
CA ASP A 221 14.22 -28.10 7.97
C ASP A 221 14.29 -26.56 8.13
N LYS A 222 14.50 -25.83 7.03
CA LYS A 222 14.61 -24.37 7.02
C LYS A 222 13.60 -23.65 6.12
N ASP A 223 12.62 -24.39 5.61
CA ASP A 223 11.54 -23.84 4.80
C ASP A 223 10.58 -23.00 5.65
N LEU A 224 10.61 -21.68 5.47
CA LEU A 224 9.74 -20.73 6.16
C LEU A 224 8.29 -20.78 5.67
N THR A 225 8.05 -21.34 4.48
CA THR A 225 6.70 -21.53 3.92
C THR A 225 6.06 -22.84 4.36
N ALA A 226 6.77 -23.63 5.17
CA ALA A 226 6.36 -24.95 5.66
C ALA A 226 5.96 -25.94 4.53
N GLY A 227 6.45 -25.74 3.30
CA GLY A 227 6.11 -26.55 2.12
C GLY A 227 4.99 -25.99 1.24
N LEU A 228 4.35 -24.87 1.62
CA LEU A 228 3.28 -24.24 0.83
C LEU A 228 3.80 -23.86 -0.56
N LEU A 229 4.97 -23.24 -0.65
CA LEU A 229 5.56 -22.81 -1.92
C LEU A 229 5.83 -23.99 -2.86
N ALA A 230 6.34 -25.09 -2.31
CA ALA A 230 6.62 -26.31 -3.08
C ALA A 230 5.33 -26.94 -3.62
N LEU A 231 4.26 -26.94 -2.81
CA LEU A 231 2.95 -27.42 -3.24
C LEU A 231 2.32 -26.51 -4.31
N ALA A 232 2.36 -25.19 -4.13
CA ALA A 232 1.86 -24.22 -5.12
C ALA A 232 2.58 -24.37 -6.47
N SER A 233 3.91 -24.48 -6.44
CA SER A 233 4.72 -24.73 -7.63
C SER A 233 4.35 -26.05 -8.30
N LYS A 234 4.09 -27.10 -7.52
CA LYS A 234 3.67 -28.40 -8.06
C LYS A 234 2.28 -28.34 -8.69
N VAL A 235 1.32 -27.68 -8.04
CA VAL A 235 -0.04 -27.49 -8.58
C VAL A 235 0.03 -26.73 -9.90
N TRP A 236 0.84 -25.67 -9.98
CA TRP A 236 1.08 -24.93 -11.22
C TRP A 236 1.60 -25.80 -12.36
N GLU A 237 2.60 -26.65 -12.11
CA GLU A 237 3.12 -27.57 -13.13
C GLU A 237 2.07 -28.62 -13.55
N GLU A 238 1.19 -29.04 -12.64
CA GLU A 238 0.08 -29.94 -12.95
C GLU A 238 -0.99 -29.24 -13.81
N ASP A 239 -1.35 -28.00 -13.49
CA ASP A 239 -2.28 -27.17 -14.26
C ASP A 239 -1.74 -26.91 -15.68
N LYS A 240 -0.44 -26.57 -15.82
CA LYS A 240 0.23 -26.44 -17.12
C LYS A 240 0.28 -27.73 -17.92
N ALA A 241 0.29 -28.87 -17.24
CA ALA A 241 0.18 -30.19 -17.88
C ALA A 241 -1.25 -30.58 -18.26
N GLY A 242 -2.24 -29.68 -18.05
CA GLY A 242 -3.65 -29.91 -18.37
C GLY A 242 -4.39 -30.76 -17.33
N LYS A 243 -3.86 -30.90 -16.11
CA LYS A 243 -4.54 -31.63 -15.03
C LYS A 243 -5.41 -30.68 -14.20
N THR A 244 -6.55 -30.34 -14.76
CA THR A 244 -7.48 -29.39 -14.13
C THR A 244 -8.30 -30.01 -12.99
N GLU A 245 -8.47 -31.33 -12.96
CA GLU A 245 -9.18 -32.04 -11.88
C GLU A 245 -8.50 -31.90 -10.50
N GLU A 246 -9.26 -32.20 -9.44
CA GLU A 246 -8.81 -32.17 -8.04
C GLU A 246 -7.70 -33.22 -7.77
N THR A 247 -6.45 -32.82 -7.95
CA THR A 247 -5.29 -33.69 -7.72
C THR A 247 -4.95 -33.80 -6.23
N GLU A 248 -4.17 -34.82 -5.88
CA GLU A 248 -3.63 -34.96 -4.52
C GLU A 248 -2.72 -33.80 -4.10
N ALA A 249 -2.16 -33.03 -5.05
CA ALA A 249 -1.40 -31.83 -4.74
C ALA A 249 -2.34 -30.66 -4.38
N LYS A 250 -3.43 -30.46 -5.13
CA LYS A 250 -4.45 -29.45 -4.85
C LYS A 250 -5.09 -29.64 -3.47
N LYS A 251 -5.53 -30.87 -3.15
CA LYS A 251 -6.08 -31.19 -1.81
C LYS A 251 -5.11 -30.86 -0.69
N LYS A 252 -3.85 -31.26 -0.82
CA LYS A 252 -2.81 -30.99 0.18
C LYS A 252 -2.53 -29.51 0.33
N LEU A 253 -2.55 -28.75 -0.77
CA LEU A 253 -2.39 -27.31 -0.74
C LEU A 253 -3.53 -26.66 0.05
N LYS A 254 -4.79 -27.00 -0.27
CA LYS A 254 -5.98 -26.51 0.44
C LYS A 254 -5.95 -26.85 1.93
N GLU A 255 -5.64 -28.11 2.28
CA GLU A 255 -5.50 -28.54 3.68
C GLU A 255 -4.41 -27.76 4.40
N GLN A 256 -3.27 -27.52 3.74
CA GLN A 256 -2.16 -26.80 4.34
C GLN A 256 -2.44 -25.30 4.50
N MET A 257 -3.09 -24.67 3.52
CA MET A 257 -3.56 -23.29 3.63
C MET A 257 -4.54 -23.11 4.78
N ALA A 258 -5.49 -24.03 4.94
CA ALA A 258 -6.44 -24.03 6.05
C ALA A 258 -5.76 -24.20 7.42
N ASN A 259 -4.67 -24.97 7.49
CA ASN A 259 -3.91 -25.17 8.74
C ASN A 259 -3.03 -23.98 9.12
N THR A 260 -2.41 -23.30 8.15
CA THR A 260 -1.56 -22.13 8.39
C THR A 260 -2.39 -20.90 8.76
N GLY A 261 -3.52 -20.71 8.07
CA GLY A 261 -4.35 -19.51 8.16
C GLY A 261 -3.68 -18.28 7.51
N LEU A 262 -4.50 -17.30 7.10
CA LEU A 262 -4.06 -16.14 6.32
C LEU A 262 -2.96 -15.31 7.01
N GLY A 263 -3.01 -15.15 8.33
CA GLY A 263 -2.03 -14.35 9.10
C GLY A 263 -0.76 -15.10 9.49
N GLY A 264 -0.63 -16.39 9.16
CA GLY A 264 0.55 -17.22 9.48
C GLY A 264 1.46 -17.47 8.28
N VAL A 265 1.13 -16.90 7.12
CA VAL A 265 1.87 -17.11 5.88
C VAL A 265 3.18 -16.31 5.92
N SER A 266 4.30 -16.98 5.64
CA SER A 266 5.61 -16.33 5.50
C SER A 266 5.63 -15.43 4.26
N PHE A 267 6.33 -14.31 4.33
CA PHE A 267 6.66 -13.44 3.20
C PHE A 267 7.16 -14.24 1.98
N PHE A 268 7.93 -15.32 2.19
CA PHE A 268 8.48 -16.10 1.08
C PHE A 268 7.42 -16.90 0.30
N ALA A 269 6.20 -17.05 0.82
CA ALA A 269 5.09 -17.61 0.06
C ALA A 269 4.64 -16.68 -1.07
N TRP A 270 4.94 -15.38 -1.00
CA TRP A 270 4.74 -14.42 -2.10
C TRP A 270 5.38 -14.89 -3.40
N PHE A 271 6.51 -15.61 -3.32
CA PHE A 271 7.16 -16.20 -4.49
C PHE A 271 6.31 -17.26 -5.19
N GLY A 272 5.30 -17.83 -4.53
CA GLY A 272 4.36 -18.80 -5.10
C GLY A 272 3.15 -18.19 -5.79
N PHE A 273 2.91 -16.88 -5.67
CA PHE A 273 1.77 -16.21 -6.29
C PHE A 273 1.75 -16.35 -7.82
N ARG A 274 0.55 -16.53 -8.36
CA ARG A 274 0.29 -16.75 -9.79
C ARG A 274 -0.74 -15.78 -10.36
N GLY A 275 -1.85 -15.54 -9.65
CA GLY A 275 -3.02 -14.84 -10.19
C GLY A 275 -3.72 -15.64 -11.31
N ARG A 276 -4.58 -14.98 -12.11
CA ARG A 276 -5.29 -15.60 -13.23
C ARG A 276 -4.33 -16.23 -14.25
N ASN A 277 -4.69 -17.39 -14.77
CA ASN A 277 -3.91 -18.07 -15.80
C ASN A 277 -4.20 -17.51 -17.20
N ILE A 278 -3.64 -16.35 -17.51
CA ILE A 278 -3.83 -15.67 -18.80
C ILE A 278 -2.59 -15.82 -19.66
N THR A 279 -2.75 -16.42 -20.84
CA THR A 279 -1.64 -16.65 -21.77
C THR A 279 -1.20 -15.34 -22.44
N PRO A 280 0.08 -15.22 -22.85
CA PRO A 280 0.53 -14.06 -23.64
C PRO A 280 -0.26 -13.88 -24.94
N GLU A 281 -0.67 -14.97 -25.57
CA GLU A 281 -1.49 -15.00 -26.77
C GLU A 281 -2.90 -14.46 -26.50
N GLU A 282 -3.57 -14.95 -25.47
CA GLU A 282 -4.88 -14.47 -25.04
C GLU A 282 -4.85 -12.98 -24.72
N ASN A 283 -3.85 -12.54 -23.96
CA ASN A 283 -3.66 -11.13 -23.64
C ASN A 283 -3.50 -10.26 -24.88
N ARG A 284 -2.74 -10.73 -25.88
CA ARG A 284 -2.60 -10.00 -27.13
C ARG A 284 -3.93 -9.91 -27.87
N GLU A 285 -4.66 -11.02 -27.98
CA GLU A 285 -5.97 -11.05 -28.65
C GLU A 285 -6.99 -10.13 -27.95
N ALA A 286 -7.08 -10.19 -26.62
CA ALA A 286 -7.98 -9.35 -25.83
C ALA A 286 -7.61 -7.86 -25.92
N THR A 287 -6.32 -7.54 -25.89
CA THR A 287 -5.84 -6.16 -26.03
C THR A 287 -6.10 -5.60 -27.43
N GLU A 288 -5.87 -6.41 -28.48
CA GLU A 288 -6.17 -6.03 -29.86
C GLU A 288 -7.68 -5.80 -30.04
N LYS A 289 -8.53 -6.69 -29.53
CA LYS A 289 -10.00 -6.54 -29.55
C LYS A 289 -10.44 -5.26 -28.84
N GLU A 290 -9.89 -4.96 -27.66
CA GLU A 290 -10.23 -3.73 -26.94
C GLU A 290 -9.80 -2.46 -27.69
N GLN A 291 -8.61 -2.48 -28.30
CA GLN A 291 -8.14 -1.34 -29.10
C GLN A 291 -9.02 -1.10 -30.33
N GLU A 292 -9.46 -2.16 -31.00
CA GLU A 292 -10.42 -2.08 -32.11
C GLU A 292 -11.77 -1.54 -31.64
N ARG A 293 -12.26 -2.03 -30.49
CA ARG A 293 -13.50 -1.57 -29.84
C ARG A 293 -13.45 -0.08 -29.55
N ARG A 294 -12.37 0.38 -28.91
CA ARG A 294 -12.11 1.79 -28.62
C ARG A 294 -11.96 2.65 -29.87
N GLN A 295 -11.29 2.14 -30.91
CA GLN A 295 -11.18 2.86 -32.17
C GLN A 295 -12.56 3.02 -32.84
N ALA A 296 -13.41 1.98 -32.79
CA ALA A 296 -14.76 2.05 -33.30
C ALA A 296 -15.61 3.08 -32.54
N ARG A 297 -15.54 3.13 -31.19
CA ARG A 297 -16.18 4.16 -30.36
C ARG A 297 -15.73 5.57 -30.75
N ARG A 298 -14.40 5.80 -30.85
CA ARG A 298 -13.81 7.09 -31.29
C ARG A 298 -14.25 7.52 -32.69
N GLU A 299 -14.53 6.56 -33.59
CA GLU A 299 -15.05 6.82 -34.94
C GLU A 299 -16.58 7.02 -34.99
N GLY A 300 -17.26 6.90 -33.84
CA GLY A 300 -18.72 7.03 -33.72
C GLY A 300 -19.48 5.85 -34.31
N LYS A 301 -18.84 4.68 -34.40
CA LYS A 301 -19.49 3.43 -34.81
C LYS A 301 -20.17 2.80 -33.60
N GLU A 302 -21.38 2.30 -33.79
CA GLU A 302 -22.06 1.46 -32.81
C GLU A 302 -21.21 0.21 -32.59
N VAL A 303 -20.77 0.04 -31.35
CA VAL A 303 -20.03 -1.13 -30.91
C VAL A 303 -21.06 -2.09 -30.34
N GLU A 304 -21.11 -3.31 -30.87
CA GLU A 304 -21.86 -4.38 -30.21
C GLU A 304 -21.20 -4.57 -28.83
N VAL A 305 -21.94 -4.25 -27.77
CA VAL A 305 -21.68 -4.79 -26.44
C VAL A 305 -21.98 -6.27 -26.62
N ASP A 306 -20.96 -7.12 -26.53
CA ASP A 306 -21.20 -8.56 -26.47
C ASP A 306 -21.98 -8.76 -25.17
N ASP A 307 -23.31 -8.92 -25.24
CA ASP A 307 -24.19 -9.19 -24.07
C ASP A 307 -23.81 -10.50 -23.34
N ASP A 308 -22.83 -11.26 -23.85
CA ASP A 308 -22.16 -12.36 -23.14
C ASP A 308 -21.33 -11.86 -21.92
N ASP A 309 -21.07 -10.54 -21.79
CA ASP A 309 -20.41 -9.93 -20.61
C ASP A 309 -21.35 -9.84 -19.37
N ASP A 310 -22.67 -9.98 -19.53
CA ASP A 310 -23.68 -9.87 -18.45
C ASP A 310 -24.37 -11.22 -18.11
N ASP A 311 -24.14 -12.29 -18.89
CA ASP A 311 -24.81 -13.59 -18.80
C ASP A 311 -23.87 -14.76 -18.40
N GLU A 312 -22.61 -14.50 -18.01
CA GLU A 312 -21.85 -15.48 -17.22
C GLU A 312 -22.34 -15.40 -15.78
N ASP A 313 -23.04 -16.47 -15.37
CA ASP A 313 -23.62 -16.68 -14.04
C ASP A 313 -22.79 -15.99 -12.94
N GLU A 314 -23.44 -15.22 -12.05
CA GLU A 314 -22.94 -14.91 -10.70
C GLU A 314 -22.78 -16.23 -9.89
N GLU A 315 -22.18 -17.29 -10.45
CA GLU A 315 -21.55 -18.32 -9.64
C GLU A 315 -20.39 -17.59 -8.96
N GLU A 316 -20.52 -17.39 -7.65
CA GLU A 316 -19.49 -16.83 -6.78
C GLU A 316 -18.11 -17.33 -7.25
N ASP A 317 -17.24 -16.41 -7.72
CA ASP A 317 -15.82 -16.60 -8.10
C ASP A 317 -14.94 -17.14 -6.93
N ASP A 318 -15.55 -17.81 -5.95
CA ASP A 318 -14.94 -18.39 -4.75
C ASP A 318 -13.82 -19.41 -5.08
N ASP A 319 -13.79 -19.92 -6.31
CA ASP A 319 -12.81 -20.90 -6.79
C ASP A 319 -11.50 -20.26 -7.30
N GLU A 320 -11.52 -18.99 -7.73
CA GLU A 320 -10.39 -18.38 -8.47
C GLU A 320 -9.13 -18.25 -7.61
N TYR A 321 -9.32 -17.91 -6.34
CA TYR A 321 -8.23 -17.75 -5.36
C TYR A 321 -8.09 -18.96 -4.43
N GLU A 322 -8.85 -20.04 -4.65
CA GLU A 322 -8.88 -21.20 -3.76
C GLU A 322 -7.51 -21.89 -3.63
N LEU A 323 -6.71 -21.82 -4.69
CA LEU A 323 -5.36 -22.39 -4.76
C LEU A 323 -4.26 -21.32 -4.66
N GLU A 324 -4.60 -20.08 -4.32
CA GLU A 324 -3.65 -18.98 -4.20
C GLU A 324 -3.14 -18.89 -2.76
N ILE A 325 -1.86 -19.17 -2.56
CA ILE A 325 -1.23 -19.18 -1.24
C ILE A 325 -0.95 -17.77 -0.71
N PHE A 326 -1.00 -16.76 -1.59
CA PHE A 326 -0.81 -15.36 -1.25
C PHE A 326 -1.75 -14.48 -2.09
N PRO A 327 -3.04 -14.33 -1.70
CA PRO A 327 -4.04 -13.67 -2.53
C PRO A 327 -3.80 -12.19 -2.81
N THR A 328 -3.11 -11.45 -1.93
CA THR A 328 -2.85 -10.00 -2.07
C THR A 328 -1.43 -9.71 -2.56
N ALA A 329 -0.84 -10.63 -3.32
CA ALA A 329 0.57 -10.53 -3.70
C ALA A 329 0.83 -9.43 -4.72
N GLU A 330 -0.15 -9.13 -5.58
CA GLU A 330 -0.09 -8.02 -6.52
C GLU A 330 -0.01 -6.67 -5.79
N ASP A 331 -0.78 -6.49 -4.72
CA ASP A 331 -0.76 -5.26 -3.91
C ASP A 331 0.61 -5.09 -3.26
N LEU A 332 1.15 -6.16 -2.68
CA LEU A 332 2.50 -6.15 -2.12
C LEU A 332 3.57 -5.87 -3.19
N ALA A 333 3.42 -6.40 -4.40
CA ALA A 333 4.34 -6.15 -5.51
C ALA A 333 4.31 -4.67 -5.93
N VAL A 334 3.12 -4.07 -6.03
CA VAL A 334 2.92 -2.66 -6.34
C VAL A 334 3.48 -1.78 -5.21
N ALA A 335 3.19 -2.09 -3.95
CA ALA A 335 3.71 -1.36 -2.80
C ALA A 335 5.25 -1.37 -2.76
N ILE A 336 5.88 -2.52 -3.05
CA ILE A 336 7.34 -2.60 -3.17
C ILE A 336 7.84 -1.74 -4.34
N ALA A 337 7.19 -1.83 -5.50
CA ALA A 337 7.63 -1.16 -6.73
C ALA A 337 7.44 0.36 -6.72
N GLU A 338 6.39 0.86 -6.07
CA GLU A 338 5.94 2.25 -6.16
C GLU A 338 6.20 3.06 -4.90
N ASP A 339 6.34 2.42 -3.72
CA ASP A 339 6.69 3.08 -2.47
C ASP A 339 8.07 2.66 -1.95
N LEU A 340 8.25 1.40 -1.53
CA LEU A 340 9.47 0.97 -0.83
C LEU A 340 10.73 1.17 -1.67
N TRP A 341 10.71 0.70 -2.93
CA TRP A 341 11.86 0.76 -3.81
C TRP A 341 12.22 2.21 -4.19
N PRO A 342 11.31 3.08 -4.65
CA PRO A 342 11.64 4.49 -4.89
C PRO A 342 12.00 5.24 -3.60
N GLY A 343 11.31 4.95 -2.51
CA GLY A 343 11.42 5.58 -1.19
C GLY A 343 12.57 5.08 -0.30
N ALA A 344 13.37 4.10 -0.74
CA ALA A 344 14.36 3.44 0.11
C ALA A 344 15.30 4.37 0.89
N ILE A 345 15.76 5.49 0.30
CA ILE A 345 16.63 6.45 1.00
C ILE A 345 15.90 7.09 2.19
N LYS A 346 14.60 7.39 2.05
CA LYS A 346 13.76 7.95 3.11
C LYS A 346 13.64 6.95 4.26
N TYR A 347 13.26 5.71 3.98
CA TYR A 347 13.09 4.67 5.00
C TYR A 347 14.41 4.34 5.72
N PHE A 348 15.52 4.26 4.98
CA PHE A 348 16.83 4.10 5.59
C PHE A 348 17.19 5.26 6.53
N THR A 349 16.90 6.51 6.13
CA THR A 349 17.17 7.69 6.97
C THR A 349 16.34 7.65 8.26
N GLN A 350 15.07 7.25 8.16
CA GLN A 350 14.19 7.07 9.32
C GLN A 350 14.71 6.00 10.28
N ALA A 351 15.24 4.88 9.77
CA ALA A 351 15.85 3.84 10.60
C ALA A 351 17.02 4.39 11.42
N GLN A 352 17.90 5.18 10.78
CA GLN A 352 19.05 5.80 11.43
C GLN A 352 18.64 6.87 12.46
N GLU A 353 17.58 7.63 12.18
CA GLU A 353 17.05 8.60 13.13
C GLU A 353 16.43 7.92 14.36
N GLN A 354 15.71 6.82 14.17
CA GLN A 354 15.13 6.06 15.28
C GLN A 354 16.20 5.43 16.18
N ASP A 355 17.24 4.84 15.59
CA ASP A 355 18.39 4.25 16.31
C ASP A 355 19.13 5.31 17.15
N ALA A 356 19.39 6.48 16.55
CA ALA A 356 20.02 7.60 17.26
C ALA A 356 19.15 8.14 18.41
N MET A 357 17.82 8.16 18.24
CA MET A 357 16.91 8.57 19.30
C MET A 357 16.84 7.56 20.45
N SER A 358 16.90 6.25 20.16
CA SER A 358 16.96 5.23 21.21
C SER A 358 18.26 5.28 22.01
N ASP A 359 19.40 5.56 21.36
CA ASP A 359 20.69 5.72 22.05
C ASP A 359 20.67 6.94 22.99
N MET A 360 20.08 8.06 22.57
CA MET A 360 19.97 9.27 23.40
C MET A 360 19.04 9.11 24.61
N ASP A 361 17.96 8.34 24.47
CA ASP A 361 17.02 8.06 25.57
C ASP A 361 17.69 7.17 26.63
N PHE A 362 18.45 6.16 26.19
CA PHE A 362 19.20 5.27 27.08
C PHE A 362 20.34 5.98 27.83
N GLU A 363 21.07 6.90 27.17
CA GLU A 363 22.13 7.68 27.84
C GLU A 363 21.58 8.70 28.85
N SER A 364 20.31 9.13 28.71
CA SER A 364 19.70 10.10 29.62
C SER A 364 19.16 9.50 30.93
N ASP A 365 18.89 8.20 30.95
CA ASP A 365 18.32 7.49 32.12
C ASP A 365 19.41 7.00 33.11
N ASP A 366 20.69 7.01 32.71
CA ASP A 366 21.83 6.58 33.56
C ASP A 366 22.48 7.75 34.35
N ASP A 367 22.05 9.00 34.09
CA ASP A 367 22.56 10.22 34.75
C ASP A 367 21.64 10.78 35.87
N GLU A 368 20.49 10.17 36.18
CA GLU A 368 19.54 10.66 37.19
C GLU A 368 19.64 10.02 38.61
N GLU A 369 20.60 9.12 38.89
CA GLU A 369 20.79 8.57 40.26
C GLU A 369 22.13 8.99 40.92
N MET A 370 22.46 10.29 40.98
CA MET A 370 23.61 10.71 41.82
C MET A 370 23.59 12.16 42.34
N GLU A 371 22.44 12.77 42.65
CA GLU A 371 22.43 13.99 43.48
C GLU A 371 21.31 14.01 44.52
N GLY A 372 21.67 13.74 45.77
CA GLY A 372 20.76 13.83 46.92
C GLY A 372 21.48 13.78 48.26
N ALA A 373 22.55 14.56 48.40
CA ALA A 373 23.15 14.89 49.70
C ALA A 373 22.76 16.33 50.09
N ASP A 374 22.28 16.45 51.34
CA ASP A 374 22.10 17.66 52.16
C ASP A 374 20.92 18.57 51.74
N ASP A 375 20.08 19.17 52.59
CA ASP A 375 20.12 19.56 54.00
C ASP A 375 18.71 20.12 54.35
N GLU A 376 18.09 19.83 55.50
CA GLU A 376 17.01 20.69 56.08
C GLU A 376 16.95 20.49 57.60
N ALA A 377 16.93 21.61 58.33
CA ALA A 377 17.09 21.75 59.78
C ALA A 377 15.81 22.28 60.48
N ASP A 378 15.80 22.15 61.83
CA ASP A 378 14.86 22.70 62.86
C ASP A 378 13.46 22.04 62.99
N GLY A 379 12.91 21.74 64.19
CA GLY A 379 13.31 21.93 65.59
C GLY A 379 12.19 21.51 66.58
N GLU A 380 12.60 21.12 67.81
CA GLU A 380 11.84 20.92 69.09
C GLU A 380 10.82 19.76 69.18
N ASP A 381 10.73 18.89 70.20
CA ASP A 381 10.91 19.04 71.66
C ASP A 381 11.12 17.67 72.38
N SER A 382 11.74 17.72 73.57
CA SER A 382 11.70 16.80 74.72
C SER A 382 12.67 15.59 74.82
N ALA A 383 13.70 15.77 75.66
CA ALA A 383 14.58 14.74 76.27
C ALA A 383 13.84 14.00 77.45
N PRO A 384 14.34 12.91 78.11
CA PRO A 384 15.75 12.77 78.56
C PRO A 384 16.38 11.35 78.75
N ARG A 385 17.73 11.35 78.65
CA ARG A 385 18.74 10.61 79.48
C ARG A 385 18.76 9.07 79.51
N LYS A 386 19.91 8.47 79.15
CA LYS A 386 20.98 8.02 80.10
C LYS A 386 22.19 7.39 79.38
N LYS A 387 23.37 7.71 79.93
CA LYS A 387 24.72 7.16 79.64
C LYS A 387 24.78 5.63 79.70
N ARG A 388 25.65 5.02 78.88
CA ARG A 388 26.94 4.41 79.30
C ARG A 388 27.70 3.78 78.11
N LYS A 389 29.02 3.91 78.15
CA LYS A 389 30.03 3.27 77.30
C LYS A 389 30.67 2.09 78.06
N ALA A 390 31.35 1.23 77.33
CA ALA A 390 32.08 -0.01 77.70
C ALA A 390 31.16 -1.25 77.79
N GLN A 391 31.47 -2.34 77.10
CA GLN A 391 32.76 -3.03 77.02
C GLN A 391 33.02 -3.68 75.65
#